data_AF-A0AAW6YSH0-F1
#
_entry.id   AF-A0AAW6YSH0-F1
#
_cell.length_a   1.000
_cell.length_b   1.000
_cell.length_c   1.000
_cell.angle_alpha   90.00
_cell.angle_beta   90.00
_cell.angle_gamma   90.00
#
_symmetry.space_group_name_H-M   'P 1'
#
loop_
_entity.id
_entity.type
_entity.pdbx_description
1 polymer ?
#
loop_
_entity_poly.entity_id
_entity_poly.type
_entity_poly.pdbx_seq_one_letter_code
_entity_poly.pdbx_strand_id
1 'polypeptide(L)'
;MNEFIDLADIVTPNETEFAGMLDRDIDDSEIEAAMLEWSQAHDALLIVTRGSQGISYVREGQVLSIPTIEADVKDTTGAGDTMNGAFAALMA
;
A
#
# COMPACT_ATOMS: atom_id res chain seq x y z
N MET A 1 -6.75 -14.41 2.79
CA MET A 1 -6.43 -12.98 2.87
C MET A 1 -7.65 -12.14 2.55
N ASN A 2 -8.35 -12.42 1.45
CA ASN A 2 -9.47 -11.60 0.98
C ASN A 2 -10.72 -11.62 1.87
N GLU A 3 -10.93 -12.63 2.71
CA GLU A 3 -12.12 -12.74 3.58
C GLU A 3 -12.29 -11.58 4.59
N PHE A 4 -11.21 -10.89 4.95
CA PHE A 4 -11.24 -9.80 5.94
C PHE A 4 -10.97 -8.42 5.36
N ILE A 5 -10.63 -8.32 4.06
CA ILE A 5 -10.30 -7.05 3.42
C ILE A 5 -11.48 -6.07 3.49
N ASP A 6 -12.69 -6.56 3.25
CA ASP A 6 -13.90 -5.73 3.25
C ASP A 6 -14.33 -5.26 4.65
N LEU A 7 -13.66 -5.72 5.71
CA LEU A 7 -13.87 -5.23 7.08
C LEU A 7 -12.90 -4.11 7.46
N ALA A 8 -11.88 -3.84 6.65
CA ALA A 8 -10.87 -2.83 6.95
C ALA A 8 -11.20 -1.50 6.28
N ASP A 9 -11.05 -0.39 7.00
CA ASP A 9 -11.15 0.95 6.41
C ASP A 9 -9.90 1.31 5.58
N ILE A 10 -8.74 0.74 5.95
CA ILE A 10 -7.44 1.03 5.34
C ILE A 10 -6.65 -0.27 5.23
N VAL A 11 -6.08 -0.54 4.04
CA VAL A 11 -5.25 -1.72 3.76
C VAL A 11 -3.86 -1.25 3.33
N THR A 12 -2.81 -1.73 4.01
CA THR A 12 -1.44 -1.23 3.86
C THR A 12 -0.42 -2.29 3.39
N PRO A 13 -0.64 -2.99 2.26
CA PRO A 13 0.28 -4.04 1.84
C PRO A 13 1.61 -3.44 1.34
N ASN A 14 2.68 -4.24 1.31
CA ASN A 14 3.82 -3.96 0.41
C ASN A 14 3.52 -4.41 -1.02
N GLU A 15 4.42 -4.12 -1.97
CA GLU A 15 4.25 -4.47 -3.39
C GLU A 15 4.03 -5.97 -3.62
N THR A 16 4.77 -6.84 -2.91
CA THR A 16 4.65 -8.30 -3.02
C THR A 16 3.35 -8.81 -2.41
N GLU A 17 2.96 -8.28 -1.26
CA GLU A 17 1.68 -8.63 -0.60
C GLU A 17 0.50 -8.19 -1.45
N PHE A 18 0.57 -6.99 -2.05
CA PHE A 18 -0.46 -6.48 -2.94
C PHE A 18 -0.63 -7.36 -4.17
N ALA A 19 0.47 -7.73 -4.84
CA ALA A 19 0.41 -8.68 -5.96
C ALA A 19 -0.22 -10.02 -5.53
N GLY A 20 0.10 -10.51 -4.33
CA GLY A 20 -0.49 -11.73 -3.76
C GLY A 20 -1.96 -11.62 -3.33
N MET A 21 -2.54 -10.42 -3.29
CA MET A 21 -3.98 -10.22 -3.05
C MET A 21 -4.81 -10.35 -4.33
N LEU A 22 -4.18 -10.24 -5.50
CA LEU A 22 -4.85 -10.27 -6.80
C LEU A 22 -5.06 -11.72 -7.26
N ASP A 23 -6.14 -11.96 -8.00
CA ASP A 23 -6.43 -13.27 -8.61
C ASP A 23 -5.64 -13.53 -9.91
N ARG A 24 -4.59 -12.73 -10.15
CA ARG A 24 -3.72 -12.80 -11.34
C ARG A 24 -2.31 -12.35 -11.00
N ASP A 25 -1.34 -12.86 -11.75
CA ASP A 25 0.02 -12.30 -11.73
C ASP A 25 0.03 -10.94 -12.44
N ILE A 26 0.86 -10.04 -11.92
CA ILE A 26 1.10 -8.70 -12.48
C ILE A 26 2.61 -8.45 -12.58
N ASP A 27 3.01 -7.73 -13.62
CA ASP A 27 4.35 -7.15 -13.70
C ASP A 27 4.41 -5.81 -12.92
N ASP A 28 5.61 -5.38 -12.52
CA ASP A 28 5.81 -4.10 -11.81
C ASP A 28 5.20 -2.89 -12.54
N SER A 29 5.19 -2.92 -13.88
CA SER A 29 4.59 -1.85 -14.70
C SER A 29 3.07 -1.77 -14.61
N GLU A 30 2.41 -2.83 -14.16
CA GLU A 30 0.95 -2.90 -14.03
C GLU A 30 0.46 -2.53 -12.63
N ILE A 31 1.36 -2.34 -11.66
CA ILE A 31 0.99 -2.19 -10.25
C ILE A 31 0.00 -1.03 -10.04
N GLU A 32 0.20 0.11 -10.69
CA GLU A 32 -0.69 1.27 -10.56
C GLU A 32 -2.06 1.02 -11.18
N ALA A 33 -2.11 0.34 -12.33
CA ALA A 33 -3.37 -0.05 -12.95
C ALA A 33 -4.14 -1.03 -12.06
N ALA A 34 -3.46 -2.03 -11.49
CA ALA A 34 -4.04 -2.97 -10.56
C ALA A 34 -4.53 -2.29 -9.27
N MET A 35 -3.81 -1.28 -8.75
CA MET A 35 -4.27 -0.47 -7.60
C MET A 35 -5.58 0.25 -7.91
N LEU A 36 -5.71 0.84 -9.11
CA LEU A 36 -6.94 1.50 -9.55
C LEU A 36 -8.10 0.51 -9.68
N GLU A 37 -7.87 -0.65 -10.30
CA GLU A 37 -8.88 -1.72 -10.43
C GLU A 37 -9.34 -2.20 -9.05
N TRP A 38 -8.40 -2.46 -8.14
CA TRP A 38 -8.70 -2.90 -6.78
C TRP A 38 -9.51 -1.86 -6.01
N SER A 39 -9.12 -0.58 -6.08
CA SER A 39 -9.83 0.51 -5.40
C SER A 39 -11.23 0.78 -5.95
N GLN A 40 -11.57 0.28 -7.13
CA GLN A 40 -12.95 0.33 -7.66
C GLN A 40 -13.81 -0.81 -7.14
N ALA A 41 -13.19 -1.92 -6.73
CA ALA A 41 -13.87 -3.11 -6.23
C ALA A 41 -14.07 -3.10 -4.71
N HIS A 42 -13.29 -2.29 -3.97
CA HIS A 42 -13.31 -2.23 -2.51
C HIS A 42 -13.45 -0.79 -2.01
N ASP A 43 -14.20 -0.60 -0.91
CA ASP A 43 -14.41 0.71 -0.27
C ASP A 43 -13.20 1.16 0.58
N ALA A 44 -12.30 0.24 0.90
CA ALA A 44 -11.14 0.51 1.75
C ALA A 44 -10.09 1.40 1.05
N LEU A 45 -9.44 2.28 1.81
CA LEU A 45 -8.29 3.03 1.32
C LEU A 45 -7.07 2.10 1.15
N LEU A 46 -6.62 1.93 -0.09
CA LEU A 46 -5.40 1.19 -0.40
C LEU A 46 -4.17 2.09 -0.31
N ILE A 47 -3.19 1.69 0.51
CA ILE A 47 -1.86 2.30 0.61
C ILE A 47 -0.80 1.22 0.39
N VAL A 48 -0.16 1.20 -0.78
CA VAL A 48 0.93 0.26 -1.07
C VAL A 48 2.26 0.86 -0.64
N THR A 49 3.00 0.15 0.22
CA THR A 49 4.36 0.52 0.60
C THR A 49 5.39 0.02 -0.41
N ARG A 50 6.33 0.89 -0.80
CA ARG A 50 7.28 0.67 -1.91
C ARG A 50 8.73 0.87 -1.48
N GLY A 51 9.05 0.52 -0.24
CA GLY A 51 10.39 0.64 0.34
C GLY A 51 11.00 2.03 0.16
N SER A 52 12.13 2.12 -0.54
CA SER A 52 12.83 3.38 -0.80
C SER A 52 12.10 4.32 -1.76
N GLN A 53 11.08 3.85 -2.47
CA GLN A 53 10.23 4.70 -3.32
C GLN A 53 9.12 5.39 -2.50
N GLY A 54 8.96 5.03 -1.22
CA GLY A 54 7.95 5.59 -0.33
C GLY A 54 6.65 4.80 -0.35
N ILE A 55 5.51 5.48 -0.56
CA ILE A 55 4.19 4.86 -0.62
C ILE A 55 3.42 5.33 -1.86
N SER A 56 2.51 4.50 -2.34
CA SER A 56 1.49 4.87 -3.33
C SER A 56 0.10 4.62 -2.74
N TYR A 57 -0.88 5.47 -3.04
CA TYR A 57 -2.27 5.30 -2.60
C TYR A 57 -3.24 5.75 -3.68
N VAL A 58 -4.47 5.25 -3.63
CA VAL A 58 -5.51 5.65 -4.58
C VAL A 58 -6.40 6.73 -3.97
N ARG A 59 -6.61 7.81 -4.70
CA ARG A 59 -7.57 8.87 -4.35
C ARG A 59 -8.22 9.41 -5.61
N GLU A 60 -9.55 9.54 -5.58
CA GLU A 60 -10.31 10.17 -6.68
C GLU A 60 -10.01 9.54 -8.06
N GLY A 61 -9.80 8.21 -8.10
CA GLY A 61 -9.50 7.47 -9.32
C GLY A 61 -8.09 7.68 -9.87
N GLN A 62 -7.16 8.17 -9.05
CA GLN A 62 -5.76 8.37 -9.41
C GLN A 62 -4.83 7.71 -8.40
N VAL A 63 -3.73 7.14 -8.88
CA VAL A 63 -2.63 6.71 -8.03
C VAL A 63 -1.75 7.92 -7.73
N LEU A 64 -1.55 8.21 -6.45
CA LEU A 64 -0.69 9.26 -5.96
C LEU A 64 0.46 8.61 -5.19
N SER A 65 1.68 9.11 -5.39
CA SER A 65 2.88 8.59 -4.74
C SER A 65 3.52 9.65 -3.85
N ILE A 66 3.92 9.26 -2.64
CA ILE A 66 4.66 10.10 -1.71
C ILE A 66 6.04 9.47 -1.54
N PRO A 67 7.13 10.17 -1.94
CA PRO A 67 8.48 9.63 -1.83
C PRO A 67 8.89 9.49 -0.37
N THR A 68 9.77 8.53 -0.09
CA THR A 68 10.41 8.46 1.22
C THR A 68 11.39 9.61 1.42
N ILE A 69 11.74 9.87 2.68
CA ILE A 69 12.86 10.76 3.02
C ILE A 69 14.13 9.92 2.95
N GLU A 70 15.14 10.39 2.22
CA GLU A 70 16.45 9.72 2.19
C GLU A 70 17.04 9.64 3.61
N ALA A 71 17.45 8.43 3.99
CA ALA A 71 18.08 8.14 5.26
C ALA A 71 19.18 7.08 5.07
N ASP A 72 20.16 7.07 5.97
CA ASP A 72 21.17 6.00 6.03
C ASP A 72 20.53 4.75 6.66
N VAL A 73 20.06 3.84 5.81
CA VAL A 73 19.31 2.65 6.22
C VAL A 73 20.27 1.54 6.66
N LYS A 74 20.23 1.20 7.96
CA LYS A 74 20.99 0.07 8.52
C LYS A 74 20.20 -1.23 8.59
N ASP A 75 18.90 -1.12 8.87
CA ASP A 75 17.97 -2.25 9.01
C ASP A 75 16.57 -1.76 8.63
N THR A 76 15.85 -2.53 7.81
CA THR A 76 14.49 -2.25 7.36
C THR A 76 13.44 -3.06 8.12
N THR A 77 13.86 -3.93 9.05
CA THR A 77 12.97 -4.73 9.88
C THR A 77 12.08 -3.82 10.71
N GLY A 78 10.75 -4.00 10.60
CA GLY A 78 9.77 -3.19 11.32
C GLY A 78 9.56 -1.78 10.74
N ALA A 79 10.11 -1.44 9.57
CA ALA A 79 9.85 -0.16 8.91
C ALA A 79 8.36 -0.01 8.57
N GLY A 80 7.72 -1.07 8.08
CA GLY A 80 6.27 -1.10 7.82
C GLY A 80 5.44 -0.95 9.10
N ASP A 81 5.80 -1.66 10.18
CA ASP A 81 5.13 -1.54 11.48
C ASP A 81 5.25 -0.12 12.06
N THR A 82 6.43 0.49 11.94
CA THR A 82 6.68 1.86 12.39
C THR A 82 5.86 2.86 11.59
N MET A 83 5.77 2.68 10.27
CA MET A 83 4.92 3.50 9.40
C MET A 83 3.46 3.39 9.82
N ASN A 84 2.93 2.17 9.94
CA ASN A 84 1.55 1.91 10.33
C ASN A 84 1.23 2.48 11.72
N GLY A 85 2.15 2.30 12.69
CA GLY A 85 1.99 2.84 14.04
C GLY A 85 1.97 4.37 14.07
N ALA A 86 2.90 5.02 13.36
CA ALA A 86 2.93 6.47 13.27
C ALA A 86 1.72 7.04 12.52
N PHE A 87 1.33 6.40 11.42
CA PHE A 87 0.15 6.77 10.64
C PHE A 87 -1.13 6.69 11.48
N ALA A 88 -1.37 5.56 12.16
CA ALA A 88 -2.53 5.40 13.03
C ALA A 88 -2.54 6.42 14.18
N ALA A 89 -1.37 6.72 14.77
CA ALA A 89 -1.26 7.71 15.84
C ALA A 89 -1.58 9.15 15.40
N LEU A 90 -1.30 9.49 14.14
CA LEU A 90 -1.59 10.82 13.56
C LEU A 90 -3.04 10.96 13.07
N MET A 91 -3.74 9.85 12.89
CA MET A 91 -5.16 9.82 12.48
C MET A 91 -6.14 9.90 13.66
N ALA A 92 -5.65 9.73 14.90
CA ALA A 92 -6.43 9.76 16.15
C ALA A 92 -6.63 11.17 16.70
#